data_AF-A0A6J4RAV3-F1
#
_entry.id   AF-A0A6J4RAV3-F1
#
_cell.length_a   1.000
_cell.length_b   1.000
_cell.length_c   1.000
_cell.angle_alpha   90.00
_cell.angle_beta   90.00
_cell.angle_gamma   90.00
#
_symmetry.space_group_name_H-M   'P 1'
#
loop_
_entity.id
_entity.type
_entity.pdbx_description
1 polymer ?
#
loop_
_entity_poly.entity_id
_entity_poly.type
_entity_poly.pdbx_seq_one_letter_code
_entity_poly.pdbx_strand_id
1 'polypeptide(L)'
;MTPASDLRNSRSVALLPRLLALILVSAAALLAPADDSVAQDATAPATGFTDGGYLAYADRMQALMEDSWDETEGLYRAGDGSGPMVNANMLLSHSVAAVKGHQGSSRQDERARRIAGRLLVSPPFVEQPSDGPPGAQSLAHAPGWVNSVSNPQGSQHLVFDADVVDGLLHAWRAREALGLPPETVALIVDRISRTTHGAFWRFPALRLNQINWYALMYAATAEVTGDPSLLRGDLRAQLMRFTQAPRSTRERAGNFGAGMRFHYLPGRPAERRLNVDSAEYANIVFSAGRFYEQARAAGMPPLPRRNARLLRRWGIRMLSGYWTHAGYLNWDTGLGFHRWHQTKKIGLAQQALLALAATEWLQSDSSQGAWAKWIFDRGLLTFEEWSRRAGGVPPAVSFGVVRQPQGLSSARLGVARIQANAARAVASGLGSVPASRPPALYSFDPDVGRLAVTTPAYNTAVVAVNQDAFPYGGVELARLFDSNQEVAANLGGRPPAAFSLTTRSARGRPLARSQSGRSRVDPAVTPVELLRAPRGAGRTARAPAGK
;
A
#
# COMPACT_ATOMS: atom_id res chain seq x y z
N MET A 1 -82.52 -5.28 -1.12
CA MET A 1 -82.41 -5.18 0.35
C MET A 1 -80.93 -5.27 0.72
N THR A 2 -80.37 -4.10 1.08
CA THR A 2 -79.40 -3.79 2.16
C THR A 2 -78.40 -4.85 2.70
N PRO A 3 -77.24 -4.43 3.27
CA PRO A 3 -76.36 -3.26 3.01
C PRO A 3 -74.85 -3.69 2.94
N ALA A 4 -73.87 -2.97 2.37
CA ALA A 4 -73.26 -1.68 2.71
C ALA A 4 -72.72 -1.52 4.16
N SER A 5 -71.40 -1.70 4.34
CA SER A 5 -70.54 -1.13 5.40
C SER A 5 -69.08 -1.31 4.92
N ASP A 6 -68.31 -0.30 4.52
CA ASP A 6 -67.82 0.91 5.18
C ASP A 6 -67.09 0.64 6.51
N LEU A 7 -65.79 0.39 6.42
CA LEU A 7 -64.83 0.55 7.52
C LEU A 7 -63.52 1.13 6.98
N ARG A 8 -63.49 2.46 6.93
CA ARG A 8 -62.27 3.26 7.00
C ARG A 8 -61.56 2.91 8.31
N ASN A 9 -60.31 2.47 8.23
CA ASN A 9 -59.43 2.45 9.39
C ASN A 9 -58.12 3.19 9.07
N SER A 10 -58.21 4.50 9.25
CA SER A 10 -57.13 5.47 9.29
C SER A 10 -56.32 5.31 10.58
N ARG A 11 -55.22 4.57 10.55
CA ARG A 11 -54.14 4.66 11.56
C ARG A 11 -52.77 4.38 10.93
N SER A 12 -52.13 5.42 10.39
CA SER A 12 -50.71 5.40 10.02
C SER A 12 -50.14 6.82 9.95
N VAL A 13 -50.26 7.60 11.04
CA VAL A 13 -49.54 8.87 11.19
C VAL A 13 -49.08 8.99 12.65
N ALA A 14 -48.02 8.26 13.02
CA ALA A 14 -47.32 8.48 14.30
C ALA A 14 -45.87 7.94 14.35
N LEU A 15 -45.25 7.57 13.21
CA LEU A 15 -43.88 7.02 13.19
C LEU A 15 -42.82 8.01 12.68
N LEU A 16 -43.20 9.10 12.01
CA LEU A 16 -42.27 10.11 11.53
C LEU A 16 -41.54 10.90 12.64
N PRO A 17 -42.18 11.35 13.74
CA PRO A 17 -41.48 12.17 14.73
C PRO A 17 -40.49 11.38 15.60
N ARG A 18 -40.70 10.06 15.76
CA ARG A 18 -39.76 9.19 16.51
C ARG A 18 -38.50 8.83 15.72
N LEU A 19 -38.59 8.73 14.39
CA LEU A 19 -37.42 8.49 13.53
C LEU A 19 -36.53 9.75 13.41
N LEU A 20 -37.14 10.94 13.38
CA LEU A 20 -36.44 12.23 13.40
C LEU A 20 -35.73 12.51 14.73
N ALA A 21 -36.33 12.11 15.86
CA ALA A 21 -35.69 12.23 17.18
C ALA A 21 -34.45 11.32 17.32
N LEU A 22 -34.45 10.12 16.74
CA LEU A 22 -33.28 9.23 16.80
C LEU A 22 -32.10 9.74 15.96
N ILE A 23 -32.38 10.34 14.79
CA ILE A 23 -31.36 10.94 13.92
C ILE A 23 -30.75 12.21 14.55
N LEU A 24 -31.55 13.00 15.27
CA LEU A 24 -31.08 14.20 15.97
C LEU A 24 -30.23 13.87 17.21
N VAL A 25 -30.52 12.78 17.93
CA VAL A 25 -29.69 12.33 19.07
C VAL A 25 -28.32 11.82 18.62
N SER A 26 -28.23 11.14 17.46
CA SER A 26 -26.94 10.73 16.88
C SER A 26 -26.14 11.91 16.31
N ALA A 27 -26.79 12.94 15.78
CA ALA A 27 -26.12 14.15 15.29
C ALA A 27 -25.66 15.09 16.44
N ALA A 28 -26.40 15.15 17.56
CA ALA A 28 -26.02 15.94 18.73
C ALA A 28 -24.83 15.33 19.50
N ALA A 29 -24.70 13.99 19.54
CA ALA A 29 -23.52 13.32 20.10
C ALA A 29 -22.23 13.54 19.27
N LEU A 30 -22.35 13.94 18.00
CA LEU A 30 -21.23 14.32 17.12
C LEU A 30 -20.86 15.82 17.20
N LEU A 31 -21.66 16.63 17.89
CA LEU A 31 -21.48 18.09 18.03
C LEU A 31 -21.20 18.53 19.48
N ALA A 32 -21.19 17.61 20.44
CA ALA A 32 -20.70 17.91 21.78
C ALA A 32 -19.22 18.35 21.67
N PRO A 33 -18.82 19.47 22.30
CA PRO A 33 -17.41 19.82 22.40
C PRO A 33 -16.69 18.64 23.05
N ALA A 34 -15.70 18.09 22.36
CA ALA A 34 -14.85 17.07 22.94
C ALA A 34 -14.23 17.67 24.21
N ASP A 35 -14.54 17.08 25.36
CA ASP A 35 -13.79 17.34 26.58
C ASP A 35 -12.35 16.92 26.29
N ASP A 36 -11.44 17.90 26.17
CA ASP A 36 -10.00 17.71 25.90
C ASP A 36 -9.26 16.97 27.04
N SER A 37 -9.98 16.39 28.00
CA SER A 37 -9.46 15.91 29.27
C SER A 37 -9.29 14.38 29.38
N VAL A 38 -9.61 13.58 28.36
CA VAL A 38 -9.42 12.11 28.40
C VAL A 38 -8.70 11.59 27.15
N ALA A 39 -7.42 11.92 27.05
CA ALA A 39 -6.42 11.07 26.42
C ALA A 39 -5.04 11.53 26.93
N GLN A 40 -4.51 10.86 27.95
CA GLN A 40 -3.06 10.80 28.11
C GLN A 40 -2.53 10.00 26.92
N ASP A 41 -2.39 10.70 25.80
CA ASP A 41 -1.75 10.21 24.59
C ASP A 41 -0.39 9.65 25.00
N ALA A 42 -0.11 8.41 24.62
CA ALA A 42 1.26 7.95 24.45
C ALA A 42 1.89 8.88 23.42
N THR A 43 2.49 9.96 23.91
CA THR A 43 3.02 11.07 23.13
C THR A 43 4.16 10.49 22.31
N ALA A 44 3.87 10.21 21.03
CA ALA A 44 4.92 10.01 20.06
C ALA A 44 5.86 11.23 20.17
N PRO A 45 7.18 11.04 20.13
CA PRO A 45 8.08 12.17 20.19
C PRO A 45 7.69 13.15 19.09
N ALA A 46 7.43 14.40 19.47
CA ALA A 46 7.07 15.46 18.52
C ALA A 46 8.14 15.60 17.41
N THR A 47 9.38 15.21 17.74
CA THR A 47 10.51 15.02 16.84
C THR A 47 10.44 13.60 16.26
N GLY A 48 10.12 13.45 14.96
CA GLY A 48 10.04 12.15 14.29
C GLY A 48 11.32 11.30 14.41
N PHE A 49 11.29 10.06 13.92
CA PHE A 49 12.40 9.13 14.09
C PHE A 49 13.68 9.65 13.41
N THR A 50 14.81 9.55 14.12
CA THR A 50 16.17 9.72 13.58
C THR A 50 16.70 8.40 13.02
N ASP A 51 17.88 8.40 12.41
CA ASP A 51 18.55 7.17 11.97
C ASP A 51 18.68 6.15 13.11
N GLY A 52 19.08 6.61 14.30
CA GLY A 52 19.16 5.76 15.49
C GLY A 52 17.80 5.22 15.93
N GLY A 53 16.73 6.02 15.83
CA GLY A 53 15.37 5.57 16.12
C GLY A 53 14.89 4.48 15.17
N TYR A 54 15.19 4.59 13.88
CA TYR A 54 14.87 3.55 12.90
C TYR A 54 15.68 2.27 13.11
N LEU A 55 16.97 2.36 13.44
CA LEU A 55 17.80 1.19 13.75
C LEU A 55 17.33 0.49 15.04
N ALA A 56 17.00 1.24 16.09
CA ALA A 56 16.42 0.68 17.30
C ALA A 56 15.05 0.03 17.06
N TYR A 57 14.24 0.58 16.15
CA TYR A 57 13.01 -0.08 15.71
C TYR A 57 13.29 -1.40 14.97
N ALA A 58 14.28 -1.39 14.08
CA ALA A 58 14.69 -2.60 13.35
C ALA A 58 15.17 -3.70 14.32
N ASP A 59 15.88 -3.35 15.40
CA ASP A 59 16.29 -4.30 16.45
C ASP A 59 15.10 -4.99 17.14
N ARG A 60 14.02 -4.23 17.39
CA ARG A 60 12.80 -4.79 18.00
C ARG A 60 12.05 -5.72 17.05
N MET A 61 11.99 -5.37 15.76
CA MET A 61 11.40 -6.27 14.76
C MET A 61 12.27 -7.51 14.51
N GLN A 62 13.59 -7.36 14.60
CA GLN A 62 14.53 -8.47 14.50
C GLN A 62 14.27 -9.53 15.58
N ALA A 63 13.97 -9.12 16.81
CA ALA A 63 13.63 -10.04 17.89
C ALA A 63 12.44 -10.95 17.55
N LEU A 64 11.46 -10.46 16.77
CA LEU A 64 10.31 -11.25 16.32
C LEU A 64 10.67 -12.31 15.27
N MET A 65 11.85 -12.19 14.66
CA MET A 65 12.33 -13.06 13.58
C MET A 65 13.38 -14.07 14.04
N GLU A 66 13.95 -13.93 15.25
CA GLU A 66 15.02 -14.79 15.77
C GLU A 66 14.64 -16.27 15.74
N ASP A 67 13.45 -16.64 16.24
CA ASP A 67 12.96 -18.02 16.25
C ASP A 67 12.75 -18.63 14.86
N SER A 68 12.78 -17.81 13.81
CA SER A 68 12.67 -18.28 12.44
C SER A 68 14.03 -18.50 11.77
N TRP A 69 15.14 -18.07 12.38
CA TRP A 69 16.47 -18.35 11.86
C TRP A 69 16.78 -19.86 11.92
N ASP A 70 17.23 -20.40 10.80
CA ASP A 70 17.73 -21.76 10.68
C ASP A 70 19.23 -21.73 10.45
N GLU A 71 19.98 -22.12 11.47
CA GLU A 71 21.45 -22.12 11.45
C GLU A 71 22.00 -23.04 10.36
N THR A 72 21.37 -24.20 10.13
CA THR A 72 21.80 -25.20 9.17
C THR A 72 21.57 -24.72 7.74
N GLU A 73 20.39 -24.17 7.46
CA GLU A 73 20.06 -23.65 6.13
C GLU A 73 20.70 -22.29 5.84
N GLY A 74 21.13 -21.57 6.89
CA GLY A 74 21.65 -20.20 6.80
C GLY A 74 20.58 -19.20 6.32
N LEU A 75 19.32 -19.44 6.67
CA LEU A 75 18.17 -18.68 6.19
C LEU A 75 17.09 -18.55 7.28
N TYR A 76 16.27 -17.50 7.17
CA TYR A 76 15.03 -17.38 7.92
C TYR A 76 13.94 -18.26 7.29
N ARG A 77 13.37 -19.18 8.07
CA ARG A 77 12.22 -20.02 7.72
C ARG A 77 10.95 -19.18 7.66
N ALA A 78 10.59 -18.74 6.46
CA ALA A 78 9.32 -18.06 6.26
C ALA A 78 8.12 -19.03 6.26
N GLY A 79 8.31 -20.28 5.82
CA GLY A 79 7.24 -21.15 5.34
C GLY A 79 6.99 -20.94 3.84
N ASP A 80 5.97 -21.58 3.29
CA ASP A 80 5.82 -21.71 1.83
C ASP A 80 5.59 -20.36 1.12
N GLY A 81 6.22 -20.22 -0.04
CA GLY A 81 5.93 -19.18 -1.04
C GLY A 81 6.39 -17.75 -0.72
N SER A 82 7.16 -17.53 0.36
CA SER A 82 7.75 -16.22 0.66
C SER A 82 9.20 -16.24 1.12
N GLY A 83 9.83 -17.42 1.19
CA GLY A 83 11.21 -17.61 1.69
C GLY A 83 12.21 -16.60 1.12
N PRO A 84 12.33 -16.47 -0.23
CA PRO A 84 13.29 -15.53 -0.82
C PRO A 84 13.01 -14.07 -0.46
N MET A 85 11.73 -13.65 -0.43
CA MET A 85 11.38 -12.27 -0.06
C MET A 85 11.65 -11.97 1.41
N VAL A 86 11.37 -12.88 2.33
CA VAL A 86 11.69 -12.70 3.76
C VAL A 86 13.19 -12.51 3.91
N ASN A 87 13.98 -13.45 3.38
CA ASN A 87 15.43 -13.41 3.49
C ASN A 87 16.03 -12.17 2.82
N ALA A 88 15.52 -11.73 1.67
CA ALA A 88 15.97 -10.51 1.03
C ALA A 88 15.71 -9.23 1.85
N ASN A 89 14.54 -9.14 2.49
CA ASN A 89 14.22 -8.00 3.37
C ASN A 89 15.06 -8.02 4.67
N MET A 90 15.38 -9.21 5.20
CA MET A 90 16.32 -9.35 6.33
C MET A 90 17.75 -8.96 5.90
N LEU A 91 18.20 -9.43 4.75
CA LEU A 91 19.50 -9.07 4.16
C LEU A 91 19.65 -7.56 4.02
N LEU A 92 18.62 -6.87 3.51
CA LEU A 92 18.60 -5.41 3.44
C LEU A 92 18.83 -4.78 4.81
N SER A 93 18.08 -5.23 5.82
CA SER A 93 18.15 -4.69 7.18
C SER A 93 19.54 -4.86 7.79
N HIS A 94 20.11 -6.07 7.70
CA HIS A 94 21.46 -6.34 8.18
C HIS A 94 22.53 -5.52 7.45
N SER A 95 22.39 -5.37 6.14
CA SER A 95 23.34 -4.61 5.31
C SER A 95 23.36 -3.13 5.71
N VAL A 96 22.20 -2.52 5.94
CA VAL A 96 22.11 -1.12 6.37
C VAL A 96 22.68 -0.96 7.78
N ALA A 97 22.37 -1.88 8.70
CA ALA A 97 22.93 -1.86 10.06
C ALA A 97 24.47 -1.93 10.02
N ALA A 98 25.05 -2.80 9.19
CA ALA A 98 26.49 -2.92 8.99
C ALA A 98 27.12 -1.64 8.45
N VAL A 99 26.56 -1.04 7.40
CA VAL A 99 27.06 0.23 6.80
C VAL A 99 27.04 1.37 7.81
N LYS A 100 26.03 1.40 8.70
CA LYS A 100 25.91 2.44 9.73
C LYS A 100 26.74 2.15 10.99
N GLY A 101 27.48 1.04 11.02
CA GLY A 101 28.24 0.62 12.19
C GLY A 101 27.37 0.35 13.42
N HIS A 102 26.08 0.08 13.21
CA HIS A 102 25.12 -0.19 14.28
C HIS A 102 25.53 -1.43 15.07
N GLN A 103 25.25 -1.48 16.37
CA GLN A 103 25.65 -2.57 17.27
C GLN A 103 24.46 -3.33 17.86
N GLY A 104 23.22 -3.00 17.45
CA GLY A 104 22.03 -3.69 17.91
C GLY A 104 21.75 -5.01 17.18
N SER A 105 20.69 -5.71 17.59
CA SER A 105 20.35 -7.05 17.10
C SER A 105 20.11 -7.13 15.59
N SER A 106 19.74 -6.02 14.94
CA SER A 106 19.57 -5.96 13.49
C SER A 106 20.90 -6.03 12.72
N ARG A 107 22.07 -5.87 13.37
CA ARG A 107 23.39 -6.06 12.76
C ARG A 107 23.82 -7.53 12.86
N GLN A 108 23.64 -8.29 11.77
CA GLN A 108 23.90 -9.74 11.71
C GLN A 108 24.78 -10.08 10.50
N ASP A 109 26.06 -9.69 10.55
CA ASP A 109 26.95 -9.71 9.38
C ASP A 109 27.14 -11.14 8.82
N GLU A 110 27.21 -12.15 9.70
CA GLU A 110 27.31 -13.56 9.28
C GLU A 110 26.04 -14.06 8.60
N ARG A 111 24.86 -13.77 9.17
CA ARG A 111 23.58 -14.15 8.56
C ARG A 111 23.42 -13.47 7.20
N ALA A 112 23.81 -12.20 7.09
CA ALA A 112 23.79 -11.46 5.83
C ALA A 112 24.65 -12.13 4.75
N ARG A 113 25.90 -12.55 5.08
CA ARG A 113 26.76 -13.31 4.15
C ARG A 113 26.10 -14.60 3.67
N ARG A 114 25.55 -15.41 4.58
CA ARG A 114 24.89 -16.68 4.25
C ARG A 114 23.66 -16.46 3.37
N ILE A 115 22.79 -15.51 3.73
CA ILE A 115 21.60 -15.17 2.95
C ILE A 115 21.98 -14.73 1.53
N ALA A 116 22.97 -13.83 1.39
CA ALA A 116 23.43 -13.36 0.09
C ALA A 116 23.89 -14.54 -0.79
N GLY A 117 24.74 -15.42 -0.26
CA GLY A 117 25.19 -16.62 -0.98
C GLY A 117 24.04 -17.52 -1.43
N ARG A 118 23.05 -17.78 -0.55
CA ARG A 118 21.90 -18.65 -0.87
C ARG A 118 20.96 -18.05 -1.93
N LEU A 119 20.74 -16.74 -1.94
CA LEU A 119 19.87 -16.09 -2.92
C LEU A 119 20.45 -16.03 -4.34
N LEU A 120 21.76 -16.24 -4.52
CA LEU A 120 22.45 -16.14 -5.81
C LEU A 120 22.55 -17.46 -6.59
N VAL A 121 22.16 -18.56 -5.94
CA VAL A 121 22.23 -19.91 -6.48
C VAL A 121 20.85 -20.56 -6.50
N SER A 122 20.71 -21.65 -7.26
CA SER A 122 19.54 -22.52 -7.18
C SER A 122 19.46 -23.15 -5.78
N PRO A 123 18.27 -23.34 -5.18
CA PRO A 123 16.93 -23.17 -5.78
C PRO A 123 16.40 -21.75 -6.04
N PRO A 124 16.68 -20.71 -5.23
CA PRO A 124 16.07 -19.39 -5.40
C PRO A 124 16.26 -18.77 -6.79
N PHE A 125 17.47 -18.86 -7.34
CA PHE A 125 17.79 -18.32 -8.66
C PHE A 125 17.75 -19.42 -9.71
N VAL A 126 17.00 -19.18 -10.79
CA VAL A 126 16.81 -20.12 -11.89
C VAL A 126 17.25 -19.50 -13.20
N GLU A 127 17.91 -20.30 -14.04
CA GLU A 127 18.34 -19.89 -15.38
C GLU A 127 17.37 -20.33 -16.48
N GLN A 128 16.38 -21.16 -16.14
CA GLN A 128 15.31 -21.59 -17.02
C GLN A 128 13.96 -21.22 -16.39
N PRO A 129 12.97 -20.79 -17.19
CA PRO A 129 11.64 -20.51 -16.66
C PRO A 129 11.03 -21.79 -16.09
N SER A 130 10.30 -21.70 -14.98
CA SER A 130 9.60 -22.87 -14.46
C SER A 130 8.40 -23.21 -15.34
N ASP A 131 8.13 -24.51 -15.55
CA ASP A 131 6.93 -25.05 -16.21
C ASP A 131 5.67 -24.91 -15.33
N GLY A 132 5.60 -23.82 -14.54
CA GLY A 132 4.61 -23.61 -13.50
C GLY A 132 3.18 -23.91 -13.95
N PRO A 133 2.28 -24.19 -12.99
CA PRO A 133 0.94 -24.70 -13.27
C PRO A 133 0.21 -23.85 -14.32
N PRO A 134 -0.62 -24.47 -15.20
CA PRO A 134 -1.35 -23.77 -16.25
C PRO A 134 -2.02 -22.48 -15.74
N GLY A 135 -1.74 -21.34 -16.39
CA GLY A 135 -2.21 -20.01 -15.99
C GLY A 135 -1.22 -19.16 -15.18
N ALA A 136 -0.20 -19.76 -14.55
CA ALA A 136 0.93 -19.04 -13.93
C ALA A 136 1.95 -18.54 -14.98
N GLN A 137 1.91 -19.09 -16.20
CA GLN A 137 2.86 -18.85 -17.30
C GLN A 137 2.97 -17.37 -17.71
N SER A 138 1.96 -16.54 -17.43
CA SER A 138 1.99 -15.12 -17.83
C SER A 138 3.07 -14.29 -17.14
N LEU A 139 3.77 -14.81 -16.11
CA LEU A 139 4.87 -14.13 -15.43
C LEU A 139 6.14 -14.98 -15.28
N ALA A 140 6.14 -16.20 -15.82
CA ALA A 140 7.35 -17.03 -15.88
C ALA A 140 8.40 -16.36 -16.79
N HIS A 141 9.65 -16.34 -16.34
CA HIS A 141 10.75 -15.72 -17.06
C HIS A 141 12.08 -16.23 -16.52
N ALA A 142 13.15 -16.19 -17.32
CA ALA A 142 14.47 -16.48 -16.80
C ALA A 142 15.52 -15.65 -17.55
N PRO A 143 16.69 -15.41 -16.95
CA PRO A 143 17.03 -15.74 -15.55
C PRO A 143 16.24 -14.90 -14.54
N GLY A 144 16.00 -15.43 -13.34
CA GLY A 144 15.27 -14.72 -12.28
C GLY A 144 15.09 -15.55 -11.01
N TRP A 145 14.22 -15.08 -10.11
CA TRP A 145 13.98 -15.70 -8.82
C TRP A 145 12.59 -16.34 -8.73
N VAL A 146 12.54 -17.51 -8.11
CA VAL A 146 11.28 -18.18 -7.74
C VAL A 146 10.84 -17.80 -6.33
N ASN A 147 9.63 -18.19 -5.93
CA ASN A 147 9.10 -17.94 -4.60
C ASN A 147 9.54 -18.92 -3.51
N SER A 148 10.51 -19.79 -3.79
CA SER A 148 10.97 -20.84 -2.88
C SER A 148 12.48 -20.83 -2.71
N VAL A 149 12.95 -21.18 -1.52
CA VAL A 149 14.38 -21.39 -1.24
C VAL A 149 14.84 -22.83 -1.40
N SER A 150 13.89 -23.77 -1.55
CA SER A 150 14.15 -25.21 -1.61
C SER A 150 13.64 -25.87 -2.89
N ASN A 151 12.84 -25.18 -3.71
CA ASN A 151 12.23 -25.73 -4.91
C ASN A 151 12.49 -24.81 -6.13
N PRO A 152 13.34 -25.23 -7.10
CA PRO A 152 13.61 -24.43 -8.29
C PRO A 152 12.40 -24.34 -9.23
N GLN A 153 11.38 -25.18 -9.05
CA GLN A 153 10.11 -25.10 -9.78
C GLN A 153 9.05 -24.27 -9.05
N GLY A 154 9.49 -23.40 -8.14
CA GLY A 154 8.62 -22.40 -7.54
C GLY A 154 7.99 -21.47 -8.59
N SER A 155 6.94 -20.77 -8.18
CA SER A 155 6.29 -19.78 -9.03
C SER A 155 7.21 -18.57 -9.18
N GLN A 156 7.27 -18.03 -10.40
CA GLN A 156 7.96 -16.79 -10.70
C GLN A 156 6.96 -15.63 -10.78
N HIS A 157 7.37 -14.49 -10.26
CA HIS A 157 6.63 -13.24 -10.31
C HIS A 157 7.62 -12.12 -10.09
N LEU A 158 7.44 -11.03 -10.83
CA LEU A 158 8.23 -9.78 -10.75
C LEU A 158 8.41 -9.15 -9.35
N VAL A 159 7.67 -9.62 -8.33
CA VAL A 159 7.82 -9.14 -6.95
C VAL A 159 8.91 -9.90 -6.21
N PHE A 160 9.14 -11.17 -6.58
CA PHE A 160 10.21 -11.98 -6.01
C PHE A 160 11.55 -11.43 -6.46
N ASP A 161 11.72 -11.17 -7.77
CA ASP A 161 12.94 -10.57 -8.31
C ASP A 161 13.18 -9.20 -7.67
N ALA A 162 12.18 -8.34 -7.66
CA ALA A 162 12.31 -7.00 -7.12
C ALA A 162 12.72 -7.00 -5.63
N ASP A 163 12.04 -7.78 -4.76
CA ASP A 163 12.41 -7.83 -3.35
C ASP A 163 13.82 -8.43 -3.16
N VAL A 164 14.18 -9.48 -3.92
CA VAL A 164 15.52 -10.09 -3.87
C VAL A 164 16.61 -9.11 -4.33
N VAL A 165 16.39 -8.43 -5.45
CA VAL A 165 17.31 -7.42 -5.98
C VAL A 165 17.48 -6.24 -5.03
N ASP A 166 16.43 -5.79 -4.32
CA ASP A 166 16.57 -4.74 -3.30
C ASP A 166 17.50 -5.20 -2.16
N GLY A 167 17.33 -6.44 -1.69
CA GLY A 167 18.18 -7.03 -0.66
C GLY A 167 19.64 -7.16 -1.11
N LEU A 168 19.87 -7.73 -2.30
CA LEU A 168 21.20 -7.93 -2.87
C LEU A 168 21.91 -6.61 -3.20
N LEU A 169 21.18 -5.58 -3.66
CA LEU A 169 21.73 -4.24 -3.87
C LEU A 169 22.29 -3.67 -2.57
N HIS A 170 21.57 -3.79 -1.46
CA HIS A 170 22.05 -3.30 -0.17
C HIS A 170 23.22 -4.12 0.37
N ALA A 171 23.24 -5.44 0.14
CA ALA A 171 24.40 -6.27 0.44
C ALA A 171 25.64 -5.85 -0.36
N TRP A 172 25.49 -5.54 -1.65
CA TRP A 172 26.57 -5.03 -2.49
C TRP A 172 27.10 -3.67 -2.03
N ARG A 173 26.21 -2.76 -1.59
CA ARG A 173 26.60 -1.49 -0.96
C ARG A 173 27.36 -1.72 0.34
N ALA A 174 26.96 -2.72 1.11
CA ALA A 174 27.56 -3.08 2.39
C ALA A 174 28.74 -4.07 2.27
N ARG A 175 29.21 -4.39 1.06
CA ARG A 175 30.16 -5.49 0.81
C ARG A 175 31.43 -5.44 1.66
N GLU A 176 31.96 -4.24 1.90
CA GLU A 176 33.16 -4.02 2.72
C GLU A 176 32.85 -4.22 4.21
N ALA A 177 31.79 -3.58 4.72
CA ALA A 177 31.35 -3.71 6.10
C ALA A 177 30.93 -5.14 6.48
N LEU A 178 30.34 -5.87 5.52
CA LEU A 178 29.93 -7.26 5.69
C LEU A 178 31.07 -8.27 5.43
N GLY A 179 32.22 -7.85 4.89
CA GLY A 179 33.26 -8.77 4.43
C GLY A 179 32.74 -9.79 3.41
N LEU A 180 31.95 -9.35 2.42
CA LEU A 180 31.48 -10.23 1.36
C LEU A 180 32.67 -10.72 0.51
N PRO A 181 32.78 -12.03 0.23
CA PRO A 181 33.82 -12.52 -0.65
C PRO A 181 33.71 -11.91 -2.07
N PRO A 182 34.83 -11.61 -2.76
CA PRO A 182 34.82 -11.01 -4.09
C PRO A 182 33.96 -11.78 -5.11
N GLU A 183 33.95 -13.11 -5.03
CA GLU A 183 33.12 -13.98 -5.87
C GLU A 183 31.63 -13.79 -5.60
N THR A 184 31.24 -13.56 -4.34
CA THR A 184 29.83 -13.25 -3.99
C THR A 184 29.42 -11.90 -4.56
N VAL A 185 30.30 -10.90 -4.47
CA VAL A 185 30.06 -9.56 -5.04
C VAL A 185 29.91 -9.65 -6.58
N ALA A 186 30.78 -10.42 -7.25
CA ALA A 186 30.70 -10.63 -8.69
C ALA A 186 29.40 -11.36 -9.09
N LEU A 187 28.96 -12.37 -8.33
CA LEU A 187 27.67 -13.02 -8.56
C LEU A 187 26.50 -12.05 -8.36
N ILE A 188 26.51 -11.18 -7.35
CA ILE A 188 25.44 -10.18 -7.18
C ILE A 188 25.30 -9.32 -8.46
N VAL A 189 26.42 -8.82 -8.97
CA VAL A 189 26.47 -7.99 -10.18
C VAL A 189 25.94 -8.77 -11.39
N ASP A 190 26.43 -10.00 -11.60
CA ASP A 190 26.00 -10.86 -12.71
C ASP A 190 24.50 -11.14 -12.67
N ARG A 191 23.99 -11.60 -11.53
CA ARG A 191 22.60 -12.06 -11.38
C ARG A 191 21.61 -10.90 -11.54
N ILE A 192 21.87 -9.75 -10.92
CA ILE A 192 21.07 -8.53 -11.10
C ILE A 192 21.11 -8.08 -12.56
N SER A 193 22.29 -8.06 -13.19
CA SER A 193 22.46 -7.59 -14.56
C SER A 193 21.75 -8.50 -15.56
N ARG A 194 21.99 -9.81 -15.52
CA ARG A 194 21.40 -10.78 -16.46
C ARG A 194 19.88 -10.82 -16.38
N THR A 195 19.31 -10.81 -15.17
CA THR A 195 17.84 -10.76 -15.02
C THR A 195 17.29 -9.47 -15.62
N THR A 196 17.85 -8.30 -15.26
CA THR A 196 17.30 -7.00 -15.70
C THR A 196 17.46 -6.73 -17.19
N HIS A 197 18.52 -7.24 -17.82
CA HIS A 197 18.71 -7.15 -19.27
C HIS A 197 17.87 -8.18 -20.05
N GLY A 198 17.26 -9.16 -19.38
CA GLY A 198 16.36 -10.12 -20.00
C GLY A 198 15.12 -9.45 -20.61
N ALA A 199 14.60 -10.01 -21.69
CA ALA A 199 13.48 -9.45 -22.46
C ALA A 199 12.22 -9.13 -21.61
N PHE A 200 12.01 -9.88 -20.52
CA PHE A 200 10.91 -9.66 -19.58
C PHE A 200 10.94 -8.27 -18.90
N TRP A 201 12.15 -7.77 -18.63
CA TRP A 201 12.39 -6.51 -17.92
C TRP A 201 12.60 -5.32 -18.85
N ARG A 202 12.73 -5.52 -20.16
CA ARG A 202 12.90 -4.42 -21.13
C ARG A 202 11.57 -3.69 -21.39
N PHE A 203 11.61 -2.38 -21.60
CA PHE A 203 10.48 -1.66 -22.20
C PHE A 203 10.24 -2.15 -23.64
N PRO A 204 8.98 -2.34 -24.10
CA PRO A 204 7.71 -2.04 -23.42
C PRO A 204 7.07 -3.22 -22.68
N ALA A 205 7.81 -4.28 -22.33
CA ALA A 205 7.28 -5.56 -21.85
C ALA A 205 6.48 -5.54 -20.53
N LEU A 206 6.26 -4.38 -19.92
CA LEU A 206 5.44 -4.22 -18.73
C LEU A 206 4.00 -4.73 -18.98
N ARG A 207 3.59 -5.72 -18.19
CA ARG A 207 2.26 -6.37 -18.33
C ARG A 207 1.16 -5.77 -17.46
N LEU A 208 1.52 -5.12 -16.35
CA LEU A 208 0.59 -4.56 -15.35
C LEU A 208 0.86 -3.08 -15.14
N ASN A 209 0.02 -2.35 -14.42
CA ASN A 209 0.26 -0.93 -14.14
C ASN A 209 1.35 -0.69 -13.08
N GLN A 210 2.37 -1.56 -12.99
CA GLN A 210 3.31 -1.65 -11.88
C GLN A 210 4.74 -1.29 -12.27
N ILE A 211 4.97 -0.01 -12.56
CA ILE A 211 6.29 0.50 -12.98
C ILE A 211 7.36 0.46 -11.89
N ASN A 212 6.97 0.33 -10.61
CA ASN A 212 7.88 0.37 -9.48
C ASN A 212 8.90 -0.76 -9.48
N TRP A 213 8.51 -1.95 -9.92
CA TRP A 213 9.41 -3.10 -10.00
C TRP A 213 10.51 -2.86 -11.01
N TYR A 214 10.14 -2.36 -12.20
CA TYR A 214 11.09 -2.03 -13.26
C TYR A 214 12.03 -0.90 -12.83
N ALA A 215 11.51 0.13 -12.16
CA ALA A 215 12.31 1.22 -11.64
C ALA A 215 13.40 0.75 -10.68
N LEU A 216 13.06 -0.16 -9.76
CA LEU A 216 14.03 -0.77 -8.84
C LEU A 216 15.08 -1.60 -9.59
N MET A 217 14.65 -2.49 -10.49
CA MET A 217 15.59 -3.34 -11.24
C MET A 217 16.59 -2.50 -12.04
N TYR A 218 16.11 -1.49 -12.76
CA TYR A 218 16.98 -0.59 -13.54
C TYR A 218 17.94 0.21 -12.66
N ALA A 219 17.47 0.70 -11.51
CA ALA A 219 18.30 1.42 -10.56
C ALA A 219 19.39 0.52 -9.94
N ALA A 220 19.02 -0.70 -9.55
CA ALA A 220 19.95 -1.67 -9.00
C ALA A 220 21.01 -2.08 -10.02
N THR A 221 20.62 -2.40 -11.26
CA THR A 221 21.57 -2.71 -12.33
C THR A 221 22.53 -1.55 -12.58
N ALA A 222 22.00 -0.33 -12.73
CA ALA A 222 22.84 0.84 -12.98
C ALA A 222 23.89 1.07 -11.90
N GLU A 223 23.55 0.77 -10.64
CA GLU A 223 24.46 0.94 -9.53
C GLU A 223 25.52 -0.16 -9.44
N VAL A 224 25.14 -1.43 -9.58
CA VAL A 224 26.09 -2.53 -9.43
C VAL A 224 26.99 -2.73 -10.65
N THR A 225 26.54 -2.35 -11.85
CA THR A 225 27.34 -2.48 -13.10
C THR A 225 28.00 -1.17 -13.53
N GLY A 226 27.52 -0.02 -13.03
CA GLY A 226 27.89 1.29 -13.56
C GLY A 226 27.27 1.63 -14.92
N ASP A 227 26.40 0.79 -15.50
CA ASP A 227 25.70 1.08 -16.75
C ASP A 227 24.29 1.67 -16.51
N PRO A 228 24.09 2.99 -16.68
CA PRO A 228 22.81 3.62 -16.47
C PRO A 228 21.85 3.51 -17.66
N SER A 229 22.18 2.75 -18.72
CA SER A 229 21.41 2.71 -19.98
C SER A 229 19.91 2.45 -19.75
N LEU A 230 19.55 1.42 -18.98
CA LEU A 230 18.15 1.07 -18.69
C LEU A 230 17.48 2.09 -17.76
N LEU A 231 18.23 2.60 -16.77
CA LEU A 231 17.74 3.62 -15.85
C LEU A 231 17.45 4.94 -16.56
N ARG A 232 18.21 5.29 -17.61
CA ARG A 232 17.97 6.51 -18.41
C ARG A 232 16.90 6.33 -19.47
N GLY A 233 16.99 5.26 -20.23
CA GLY A 233 16.14 5.01 -21.39
C GLY A 233 14.80 4.40 -20.99
N ASP A 234 14.85 3.18 -20.47
CA ASP A 234 13.65 2.39 -20.19
C ASP A 234 12.83 2.97 -19.03
N LEU A 235 13.45 3.38 -17.92
CA LEU A 235 12.68 4.01 -16.84
C LEU A 235 11.95 5.26 -17.34
N ARG A 236 12.61 6.09 -18.15
CA ARG A 236 11.98 7.26 -18.76
C ARG A 236 10.80 6.84 -19.62
N ALA A 237 10.95 5.84 -20.48
CA ALA A 237 9.87 5.34 -21.33
C ALA A 237 8.68 4.82 -20.49
N GLN A 238 8.96 4.10 -19.40
CA GLN A 238 7.96 3.61 -18.44
C GLN A 238 7.20 4.77 -17.75
N LEU A 239 7.93 5.76 -17.24
CA LEU A 239 7.36 6.96 -16.61
C LEU A 239 6.54 7.80 -17.61
N MET A 240 7.03 7.96 -18.84
CA MET A 240 6.32 8.65 -19.91
C MET A 240 5.04 7.91 -20.26
N ARG A 241 5.08 6.59 -20.50
CA ARG A 241 3.87 5.78 -20.76
C ARG A 241 2.87 5.91 -19.60
N PHE A 242 3.34 5.81 -18.35
CA PHE A 242 2.49 5.93 -17.17
C PHE A 242 1.80 7.31 -17.07
N THR A 243 2.54 8.39 -17.35
CA THR A 243 2.02 9.76 -17.24
C THR A 243 1.30 10.26 -18.48
N GLN A 244 1.45 9.60 -19.64
CA GLN A 244 0.76 9.91 -20.90
C GLN A 244 -0.56 9.15 -21.08
N ALA A 245 -0.81 8.11 -20.29
CA ALA A 245 -2.08 7.38 -20.29
C ALA A 245 -3.06 7.76 -19.14
N PRO A 246 -3.23 9.03 -18.71
CA PRO A 246 -4.18 9.36 -17.66
C PRO A 246 -5.63 9.41 -18.16
N ARG A 247 -5.87 9.42 -19.49
CA ARG A 247 -7.21 9.64 -20.04
C ARG A 247 -7.96 8.33 -20.15
N SER A 248 -9.07 8.24 -19.42
CA SER A 248 -10.09 7.24 -19.69
C SER A 248 -10.70 7.47 -21.08
N THR A 249 -10.98 6.37 -21.74
CA THR A 249 -11.89 6.26 -22.89
C THR A 249 -12.97 5.26 -22.50
N ARG A 250 -14.00 5.08 -23.33
CA ARG A 250 -15.02 4.06 -23.09
C ARG A 250 -14.43 2.64 -22.95
N GLU A 251 -13.33 2.36 -23.64
CA GLU A 251 -12.71 1.02 -23.67
C GLU A 251 -11.57 0.84 -22.66
N ARG A 252 -10.96 1.94 -22.23
CA ARG A 252 -9.75 1.93 -21.39
C ARG A 252 -9.89 2.91 -20.25
N ALA A 253 -9.69 2.47 -19.03
CA ALA A 253 -9.76 3.31 -17.84
C ALA A 253 -8.64 4.36 -17.78
N GLY A 254 -7.49 4.13 -18.46
CA GLY A 254 -6.28 4.89 -18.22
C GLY A 254 -5.73 4.63 -16.81
N ASN A 255 -4.66 5.32 -16.41
CA ASN A 255 -4.02 5.07 -15.11
C ASN A 255 -4.75 5.73 -13.94
N PHE A 256 -5.51 6.79 -14.19
CA PHE A 256 -6.14 7.61 -13.16
C PHE A 256 -7.60 7.92 -13.48
N GLY A 257 -8.45 7.94 -12.45
CA GLY A 257 -9.78 8.53 -12.50
C GLY A 257 -9.76 10.05 -12.25
N ALA A 258 -10.94 10.68 -12.26
CA ALA A 258 -11.06 12.15 -12.12
C ALA A 258 -10.52 12.68 -10.77
N GLY A 259 -10.64 11.89 -9.71
CA GLY A 259 -10.08 12.18 -8.37
C GLY A 259 -8.63 11.75 -8.17
N MET A 260 -7.93 11.33 -9.24
CA MET A 260 -6.61 10.68 -9.18
C MET A 260 -6.61 9.29 -8.54
N ARG A 261 -7.78 8.65 -8.36
CA ARG A 261 -7.85 7.22 -8.01
C ARG A 261 -7.10 6.37 -9.03
N PHE A 262 -6.45 5.31 -8.56
CA PHE A 262 -5.58 4.47 -9.36
C PHE A 262 -6.37 3.32 -10.01
N HIS A 263 -6.20 3.13 -11.31
CA HIS A 263 -6.75 1.97 -12.01
C HIS A 263 -5.70 0.86 -12.14
N TYR A 264 -6.00 -0.32 -11.60
CA TYR A 264 -5.10 -1.46 -11.64
C TYR A 264 -4.91 -2.02 -13.07
N LEU A 265 -5.98 -2.00 -13.88
CA LEU A 265 -6.02 -2.47 -15.26
C LEU A 265 -6.32 -1.32 -16.22
N PRO A 266 -5.35 -0.44 -16.52
CA PRO A 266 -5.58 0.79 -17.28
C PRO A 266 -6.00 0.54 -18.73
N GLY A 267 -5.64 -0.61 -19.30
CA GLY A 267 -6.06 -1.05 -20.63
C GLY A 267 -7.44 -1.72 -20.68
N ARG A 268 -8.17 -1.79 -19.56
CA ARG A 268 -9.52 -2.36 -19.48
C ARG A 268 -10.53 -1.25 -19.10
N PRO A 269 -11.84 -1.45 -19.32
CA PRO A 269 -12.86 -0.45 -18.98
C PRO A 269 -12.84 -0.05 -17.49
N ALA A 270 -13.28 1.17 -17.20
CA ALA A 270 -13.29 1.73 -15.84
C ALA A 270 -14.27 1.01 -14.88
N GLU A 271 -15.28 0.33 -15.45
CA GLU A 271 -16.33 -0.42 -14.75
C GLU A 271 -15.90 -1.84 -14.37
N ARG A 272 -14.65 -2.23 -14.69
CA ARG A 272 -14.10 -3.50 -14.21
C ARG A 272 -13.94 -3.44 -12.70
N ARG A 273 -14.41 -4.47 -11.98
CA ARG A 273 -14.29 -4.60 -10.51
C ARG A 273 -12.91 -4.25 -9.93
N LEU A 274 -11.84 -4.52 -10.67
CA LEU A 274 -10.45 -4.24 -10.25
C LEU A 274 -10.02 -2.78 -10.46
N ASN A 275 -10.85 -1.95 -11.09
CA ASN A 275 -10.65 -0.54 -11.40
C ASN A 275 -11.55 0.38 -10.55
N VAL A 276 -11.98 -0.03 -9.34
CA VAL A 276 -12.71 0.85 -8.39
C VAL A 276 -11.76 1.88 -7.78
N ASP A 277 -10.70 1.41 -7.14
CA ASP A 277 -9.46 2.09 -6.75
C ASP A 277 -8.66 1.00 -6.01
N SER A 278 -7.36 1.18 -5.85
CA SER A 278 -6.57 0.25 -5.05
C SER A 278 -5.50 1.00 -4.29
N ALA A 279 -5.80 1.36 -3.04
CA ALA A 279 -4.90 2.13 -2.19
C ALA A 279 -3.53 1.47 -2.05
N GLU A 280 -3.51 0.14 -1.83
CA GLU A 280 -2.28 -0.62 -1.71
C GLU A 280 -1.45 -0.56 -3.01
N TYR A 281 -2.06 -0.79 -4.17
CA TYR A 281 -1.33 -0.83 -5.44
C TYR A 281 -0.93 0.56 -5.90
N ALA A 282 -1.76 1.58 -5.69
CA ALA A 282 -1.40 2.95 -5.97
C ALA A 282 -0.09 3.33 -5.26
N ASN A 283 0.02 2.98 -3.98
CA ASN A 283 1.24 3.20 -3.19
C ASN A 283 2.43 2.37 -3.68
N ILE A 284 2.22 1.06 -3.90
CA ILE A 284 3.28 0.19 -4.45
C ILE A 284 3.84 0.79 -5.75
N VAL A 285 2.99 1.30 -6.63
CA VAL A 285 3.40 1.91 -7.90
C VAL A 285 4.07 3.26 -7.70
N PHE A 286 3.58 4.07 -6.76
CA PHE A 286 4.17 5.37 -6.42
C PHE A 286 5.60 5.25 -5.89
N SER A 287 5.97 4.10 -5.30
CA SER A 287 7.34 3.87 -4.81
C SER A 287 8.41 3.91 -5.91
N ALA A 288 8.02 3.81 -7.19
CA ALA A 288 8.90 4.08 -8.34
C ALA A 288 9.59 5.46 -8.25
N GLY A 289 8.95 6.42 -7.59
CA GLY A 289 9.47 7.77 -7.39
C GLY A 289 10.82 7.82 -6.67
N ARG A 290 11.14 6.81 -5.84
CA ARG A 290 12.43 6.68 -5.11
C ARG A 290 13.65 6.74 -6.03
N PHE A 291 13.50 6.29 -7.27
CA PHE A 291 14.61 6.10 -8.20
C PHE A 291 14.74 7.24 -9.22
N TYR A 292 13.84 8.24 -9.16
CA TYR A 292 13.83 9.31 -10.15
C TYR A 292 15.06 10.21 -10.04
N GLU A 293 15.44 10.64 -8.83
CA GLU A 293 16.62 11.49 -8.67
C GLU A 293 17.91 10.75 -9.04
N GLN A 294 18.02 9.46 -8.70
CA GLN A 294 19.11 8.61 -9.17
C GLN A 294 19.16 8.57 -10.70
N ALA A 295 18.01 8.40 -11.36
CA ALA A 295 17.95 8.43 -12.82
C ALA A 295 18.33 9.79 -13.41
N ARG A 296 17.93 10.90 -12.77
CA ARG A 296 18.29 12.26 -13.17
C ARG A 296 19.80 12.50 -13.04
N ALA A 297 20.40 12.12 -11.90
CA ALA A 297 21.84 12.16 -11.68
C ALA A 297 22.60 11.30 -12.71
N ALA A 298 22.04 10.16 -13.09
CA ALA A 298 22.61 9.31 -14.14
C ALA A 298 22.47 9.92 -15.56
N GLY A 299 21.72 11.00 -15.76
CA GLY A 299 21.56 11.68 -17.04
C GLY A 299 20.23 11.43 -17.76
N MET A 300 19.23 10.79 -17.13
CA MET A 300 17.88 10.69 -17.67
C MET A 300 17.30 12.10 -17.84
N PRO A 301 16.81 12.56 -19.01
CA PRO A 301 16.21 13.88 -19.15
C PRO A 301 15.01 14.11 -18.21
N PRO A 302 14.66 15.35 -17.84
CA PRO A 302 13.54 15.59 -16.93
C PRO A 302 12.22 15.22 -17.61
N LEU A 303 11.22 14.80 -16.83
CA LEU A 303 9.87 14.63 -17.37
C LEU A 303 9.31 15.99 -17.82
N PRO A 304 8.46 16.02 -18.86
CA PRO A 304 7.75 17.25 -19.22
C PRO A 304 7.00 17.83 -18.02
N ARG A 305 6.95 19.17 -17.91
CA ARG A 305 6.33 19.88 -16.78
C ARG A 305 4.91 19.39 -16.46
N ARG A 306 4.12 19.07 -17.50
CA ARG A 306 2.76 18.53 -17.35
C ARG A 306 2.75 17.19 -16.61
N ASN A 307 3.67 16.30 -16.94
CA ASN A 307 3.79 14.96 -16.38
C ASN A 307 4.31 15.02 -14.94
N ALA A 308 5.29 15.87 -14.67
CA ALA A 308 5.76 16.14 -13.31
C ALA A 308 4.62 16.68 -12.41
N ARG A 309 3.83 17.66 -12.90
CA ARG A 309 2.65 18.16 -12.18
C ARG A 309 1.62 17.07 -11.88
N LEU A 310 1.42 16.12 -12.81
CA LEU A 310 0.50 14.99 -12.59
C LEU A 310 0.98 14.12 -11.41
N LEU A 311 2.27 13.79 -11.37
CA LEU A 311 2.86 12.98 -10.30
C LEU A 311 2.82 13.70 -8.94
N ARG A 312 3.08 15.01 -8.89
CA ARG A 312 2.91 15.81 -7.67
C ARG A 312 1.47 15.81 -7.16
N ARG A 313 0.50 16.00 -8.06
CA ARG A 313 -0.94 15.89 -7.71
C ARG A 313 -1.28 14.50 -7.19
N TRP A 314 -0.68 13.46 -7.76
CA TRP A 314 -0.86 12.10 -7.27
C TRP A 314 -0.22 11.89 -5.89
N GLY A 315 0.91 12.54 -5.59
CA GLY A 315 1.52 12.55 -4.25
C GLY A 315 0.57 13.08 -3.17
N ILE A 316 -0.13 14.18 -3.45
CA ILE A 316 -1.17 14.72 -2.53
C ILE A 316 -2.32 13.73 -2.35
N ARG A 317 -2.77 13.10 -3.45
CA ARG A 317 -3.79 12.04 -3.41
C ARG A 317 -3.32 10.85 -2.58
N MET A 318 -2.04 10.49 -2.66
CA MET A 318 -1.48 9.39 -1.90
C MET A 318 -1.59 9.66 -0.40
N LEU A 319 -1.15 10.83 0.07
CA LEU A 319 -1.27 11.21 1.49
C LEU A 319 -2.72 11.29 1.96
N SER A 320 -3.58 12.02 1.23
CA SER A 320 -4.94 12.32 1.67
C SER A 320 -5.97 11.21 1.42
N GLY A 321 -5.70 10.33 0.45
CA GLY A 321 -6.65 9.32 0.00
C GLY A 321 -6.29 7.89 0.39
N TYR A 322 -5.01 7.59 0.67
CA TYR A 322 -4.53 6.22 0.88
C TYR A 322 -3.88 5.94 2.21
N TRP A 323 -3.63 6.96 3.04
CA TRP A 323 -3.08 6.76 4.38
C TRP A 323 -4.01 7.37 5.43
N THR A 324 -4.00 6.75 6.61
CA THR A 324 -4.59 7.30 7.83
C THR A 324 -3.55 8.11 8.59
N HIS A 325 -3.99 8.92 9.54
CA HIS A 325 -3.10 9.61 10.46
C HIS A 325 -2.33 8.63 11.35
N ALA A 326 -2.85 7.44 11.59
CA ALA A 326 -2.12 6.41 12.32
C ALA A 326 -1.05 5.69 11.45
N GLY A 327 -0.83 6.12 10.20
CA GLY A 327 0.16 5.47 9.33
C GLY A 327 -0.28 4.10 8.81
N TYR A 328 -1.60 3.87 8.76
CA TYR A 328 -2.19 2.68 8.17
C TYR A 328 -2.81 2.98 6.80
N LEU A 329 -2.96 1.95 5.96
CA LEU A 329 -3.60 2.14 4.66
C LEU A 329 -5.09 2.46 4.81
N ASN A 330 -5.56 3.45 4.04
CA ASN A 330 -6.97 3.72 3.82
C ASN A 330 -7.50 2.69 2.82
N TRP A 331 -7.80 1.52 3.36
CA TRP A 331 -8.03 0.27 2.62
C TRP A 331 -9.49 0.07 2.21
N ASP A 332 -10.36 1.08 2.41
CA ASP A 332 -11.76 1.09 1.95
C ASP A 332 -11.93 0.82 0.45
N THR A 333 -10.84 0.90 -0.32
CA THR A 333 -10.73 0.38 -1.68
C THR A 333 -9.42 -0.41 -1.84
N GLY A 334 -9.50 -1.74 -1.78
CA GLY A 334 -8.39 -2.66 -2.09
C GLY A 334 -8.51 -3.28 -3.49
N LEU A 335 -7.57 -4.15 -3.87
CA LEU A 335 -7.72 -5.01 -5.06
C LEU A 335 -8.77 -6.12 -4.80
N GLY A 336 -10.01 -5.70 -4.55
CA GLY A 336 -11.10 -6.52 -4.04
C GLY A 336 -10.90 -6.98 -2.59
N PHE A 337 -11.90 -7.68 -2.06
CA PHE A 337 -11.93 -8.16 -0.68
C PHE A 337 -10.91 -9.27 -0.35
N HIS A 338 -10.21 -9.83 -1.34
CA HIS A 338 -9.27 -10.95 -1.15
C HIS A 338 -7.93 -10.56 -0.52
N ARG A 339 -7.50 -9.31 -0.74
CA ARG A 339 -6.18 -8.82 -0.31
C ARG A 339 -6.27 -7.83 0.84
N TRP A 340 -7.46 -7.72 1.40
CA TRP A 340 -7.75 -6.70 2.36
C TRP A 340 -6.97 -6.94 3.66
N HIS A 341 -6.43 -5.87 4.24
CA HIS A 341 -5.77 -5.91 5.54
C HIS A 341 -4.55 -6.85 5.65
N GLN A 342 -3.97 -7.30 4.53
CA GLN A 342 -2.81 -8.20 4.52
C GLN A 342 -1.55 -7.48 5.00
N THR A 343 -0.96 -7.90 6.12
CA THR A 343 0.19 -7.21 6.73
C THR A 343 1.41 -7.11 5.80
N LYS A 344 1.69 -8.17 5.02
CA LYS A 344 2.74 -8.14 3.97
C LYS A 344 2.57 -7.02 2.94
N LYS A 345 1.35 -6.53 2.71
CA LYS A 345 1.07 -5.46 1.74
C LYS A 345 1.25 -4.07 2.35
N ILE A 346 1.06 -3.91 3.67
CA ILE A 346 1.30 -2.65 4.37
C ILE A 346 2.75 -2.21 4.17
N GLY A 347 3.71 -3.08 4.53
CA GLY A 347 5.13 -2.75 4.39
C GLY A 347 5.51 -2.46 2.93
N LEU A 348 4.94 -3.19 1.97
CA LEU A 348 5.23 -2.92 0.57
C LEU A 348 4.67 -1.56 0.10
N ALA A 349 3.46 -1.20 0.51
CA ALA A 349 2.85 0.08 0.18
C ALA A 349 3.54 1.26 0.89
N GLN A 350 4.01 1.08 2.12
CA GLN A 350 4.65 2.12 2.93
C GLN A 350 5.90 2.71 2.26
N GLN A 351 6.50 2.00 1.30
CA GLN A 351 7.61 2.54 0.49
C GLN A 351 7.22 3.77 -0.35
N ALA A 352 5.94 4.02 -0.60
CA ALA A 352 5.46 5.25 -1.22
C ALA A 352 5.71 6.48 -0.35
N LEU A 353 5.56 6.33 0.97
CA LEU A 353 5.83 7.40 1.94
C LEU A 353 7.32 7.70 1.99
N LEU A 354 8.19 6.68 1.93
CA LEU A 354 9.63 6.86 1.76
C LEU A 354 9.93 7.66 0.48
N ALA A 355 9.30 7.29 -0.64
CA ALA A 355 9.46 8.00 -1.91
C ALA A 355 9.09 9.48 -1.74
N LEU A 356 7.91 9.78 -1.21
CA LEU A 356 7.44 11.16 -1.10
C LEU A 356 8.25 11.97 -0.08
N ALA A 357 8.65 11.37 1.04
CA ALA A 357 9.39 12.06 2.09
C ALA A 357 10.83 12.38 1.68
N ALA A 358 11.52 11.44 1.03
CA ALA A 358 12.93 11.61 0.65
C ALA A 358 13.14 12.34 -0.68
N THR A 359 12.07 12.66 -1.41
CA THR A 359 12.19 13.11 -2.80
C THR A 359 11.41 14.40 -3.07
N GLU A 360 12.09 15.54 -3.02
CA GLU A 360 11.48 16.87 -3.13
C GLU A 360 10.71 17.09 -4.44
N TRP A 361 11.18 16.56 -5.58
CA TRP A 361 10.49 16.81 -6.85
C TRP A 361 9.08 16.22 -6.93
N LEU A 362 8.76 15.19 -6.13
CA LEU A 362 7.43 14.59 -6.01
C LEU A 362 6.47 15.45 -5.18
N GLN A 363 7.01 16.37 -4.38
CA GLN A 363 6.25 17.22 -3.49
C GLN A 363 5.78 18.46 -4.28
N SER A 364 4.57 18.94 -4.03
CA SER A 364 4.20 20.29 -4.50
C SER A 364 4.68 21.40 -3.57
N ASP A 365 4.96 21.05 -2.31
CA ASP A 365 5.51 21.91 -1.27
C ASP A 365 6.15 21.04 -0.17
N SER A 366 7.08 21.60 0.60
CA SER A 366 7.90 20.86 1.57
C SER A 366 7.11 20.23 2.72
N SER A 367 5.90 20.74 3.01
CA SER A 367 5.08 20.16 4.09
C SER A 367 4.66 18.73 3.77
N GLN A 368 4.55 18.37 2.49
CA GLN A 368 4.20 17.02 2.06
C GLN A 368 5.28 16.00 2.40
N GLY A 369 6.56 16.39 2.27
CA GLY A 369 7.66 15.54 2.71
C GLY A 369 7.59 15.28 4.23
N ALA A 370 7.34 16.35 5.00
CA ALA A 370 7.21 16.24 6.44
C ALA A 370 5.99 15.44 6.91
N TRP A 371 4.86 15.58 6.23
CA TRP A 371 3.67 14.76 6.47
C TRP A 371 3.90 13.30 6.11
N ALA A 372 4.53 13.03 4.96
CA ALA A 372 4.87 11.67 4.54
C ALA A 372 5.77 10.98 5.56
N LYS A 373 6.80 11.67 6.07
CA LYS A 373 7.64 11.16 7.15
C LYS A 373 6.84 10.89 8.42
N TRP A 374 6.00 11.83 8.85
CA TRP A 374 5.20 11.63 10.07
C TRP A 374 4.27 10.41 9.94
N ILE A 375 3.56 10.27 8.81
CA ILE A 375 2.69 9.11 8.55
C ILE A 375 3.52 7.82 8.49
N PHE A 376 4.72 7.86 7.91
CA PHE A 376 5.63 6.72 7.87
C PHE A 376 6.02 6.26 9.28
N ASP A 377 6.46 7.18 10.13
CA ASP A 377 6.86 6.92 11.53
C ASP A 377 5.68 6.37 12.34
N ARG A 378 4.49 6.92 12.17
CA ARG A 378 3.25 6.40 12.81
C ARG A 378 2.94 4.98 12.36
N GLY A 379 3.15 4.66 11.08
CA GLY A 379 2.91 3.31 10.57
C GLY A 379 3.83 2.26 11.20
N LEU A 380 5.09 2.62 11.49
CA LEU A 380 6.01 1.76 12.25
C LEU A 380 5.50 1.52 13.68
N LEU A 381 5.10 2.59 14.38
CA LEU A 381 4.57 2.51 15.74
C LEU A 381 3.26 1.70 15.81
N THR A 382 2.35 1.88 14.86
CA THR A 382 1.10 1.09 14.80
C THR A 382 1.40 -0.39 14.57
N PHE A 383 2.37 -0.73 13.72
CA PHE A 383 2.76 -2.13 13.53
C PHE A 383 3.41 -2.74 14.78
N GLU A 384 4.25 -1.97 15.48
CA GLU A 384 4.86 -2.40 16.76
C GLU A 384 3.79 -2.68 17.83
N GLU A 385 2.80 -1.80 17.95
CA GLU A 385 1.68 -1.99 18.87
C GLU A 385 0.89 -3.27 18.57
N TRP A 386 0.72 -3.62 17.29
CA TRP A 386 0.09 -4.88 16.90
C TRP A 386 0.92 -6.09 17.28
N SER A 387 2.24 -6.04 17.07
CA SER A 387 3.14 -7.09 17.52
C SER A 387 3.07 -7.28 19.03
N ARG A 388 3.03 -6.18 19.80
CA ARG A 388 2.90 -6.20 21.26
C ARG A 388 1.60 -6.87 21.70
N ARG A 389 0.46 -6.52 21.10
CA ARG A 389 -0.84 -7.16 21.41
C ARG A 389 -0.90 -8.62 21.02
N ALA A 390 -0.22 -8.99 19.92
CA ALA A 390 -0.12 -10.38 19.50
C ALA A 390 0.85 -11.20 20.37
N GLY A 391 1.66 -10.55 21.22
CA GLY A 391 2.72 -11.22 21.99
C GLY A 391 3.84 -11.76 21.10
N GLY A 392 4.05 -11.19 19.91
CA GLY A 392 5.00 -11.72 18.93
C GLY A 392 4.72 -11.24 17.50
N VAL A 393 4.83 -12.15 16.53
CA VAL A 393 4.53 -11.85 15.12
C VAL A 393 3.04 -11.50 14.98
N PRO A 394 2.68 -10.31 14.45
CA PRO A 394 1.28 -9.92 14.32
C PRO A 394 0.55 -10.78 13.28
N PRO A 395 -0.80 -10.86 13.33
CA PRO A 395 -1.57 -11.65 12.37
C PRO A 395 -1.26 -11.31 10.91
N ALA A 396 -1.33 -12.30 10.02
CA ALA A 396 -1.11 -12.08 8.58
C ALA A 396 -2.17 -11.19 7.91
N VAL A 397 -3.33 -11.04 8.57
CA VAL A 397 -4.44 -10.15 8.17
C VAL A 397 -4.92 -9.40 9.41
N SER A 398 -4.89 -8.07 9.38
CA SER A 398 -5.33 -7.23 10.48
C SER A 398 -6.85 -7.32 10.70
N PHE A 399 -7.27 -7.12 11.95
CA PHE A 399 -8.67 -6.97 12.37
C PHE A 399 -9.62 -8.15 12.07
N GLY A 400 -9.09 -9.34 11.76
CA GLY A 400 -9.92 -10.52 11.51
C GLY A 400 -10.76 -10.48 10.23
N VAL A 401 -10.51 -9.52 9.32
CA VAL A 401 -11.26 -9.40 8.05
C VAL A 401 -10.69 -10.36 6.99
N VAL A 402 -11.05 -11.64 7.10
CA VAL A 402 -10.44 -12.71 6.29
C VAL A 402 -11.40 -13.22 5.22
N ARG A 403 -11.07 -12.97 3.94
CA ARG A 403 -11.67 -13.72 2.81
C ARG A 403 -10.86 -14.93 2.40
N GLN A 404 -9.54 -14.77 2.43
CA GLN A 404 -8.57 -15.81 2.14
C GLN A 404 -7.64 -15.90 3.35
N PRO A 405 -7.64 -17.02 4.08
CA PRO A 405 -6.68 -17.24 5.15
C PRO A 405 -5.26 -16.98 4.67
N GLN A 406 -4.46 -16.34 5.50
CA GLN A 406 -3.03 -16.14 5.26
C GLN A 406 -2.28 -16.80 6.41
N GLY A 407 -1.30 -17.62 6.09
CA GLY A 407 -0.50 -18.33 7.08
C GLY A 407 0.65 -17.51 7.64
N LEU A 408 1.42 -18.13 8.53
CA LEU A 408 2.60 -17.57 9.20
C LEU A 408 3.62 -16.98 8.23
N SER A 409 3.79 -17.59 7.05
CA SER A 409 4.63 -17.07 5.95
C SER A 409 4.29 -15.65 5.54
N SER A 410 3.01 -15.31 5.46
CA SER A 410 2.61 -13.93 5.14
C SER A 410 2.79 -12.98 6.32
N ALA A 411 2.64 -13.46 7.55
CA ALA A 411 2.88 -12.67 8.76
C ALA A 411 4.35 -12.31 8.93
N ARG A 412 5.25 -13.30 8.81
CA ARG A 412 6.71 -13.12 8.84
C ARG A 412 7.19 -12.20 7.71
N LEU A 413 6.63 -12.33 6.51
CA LEU A 413 6.91 -11.37 5.43
C LEU A 413 6.45 -9.94 5.76
N GLY A 414 5.35 -9.78 6.49
CA GLY A 414 4.93 -8.49 7.04
C GLY A 414 6.00 -7.88 7.93
N VAL A 415 6.47 -8.64 8.93
CA VAL A 415 7.53 -8.20 9.86
C VAL A 415 8.80 -7.84 9.10
N ALA A 416 9.31 -8.74 8.25
CA ALA A 416 10.54 -8.51 7.49
C ALA A 416 10.46 -7.25 6.62
N ARG A 417 9.33 -7.00 5.95
CA ARG A 417 9.15 -5.78 5.13
C ARG A 417 9.11 -4.50 5.96
N ILE A 418 8.48 -4.53 7.13
CA ILE A 418 8.38 -3.37 8.02
C ILE A 418 9.75 -3.07 8.64
N GLN A 419 10.49 -4.09 9.07
CA GLN A 419 11.89 -3.95 9.50
C GLN A 419 12.75 -3.37 8.37
N ALA A 420 12.66 -3.93 7.16
CA ALA A 420 13.39 -3.44 6.00
C ALA A 420 13.02 -2.00 5.62
N ASN A 421 11.79 -1.54 5.88
CA ASN A 421 11.42 -0.15 5.66
C ASN A 421 12.10 0.81 6.64
N ALA A 422 12.26 0.44 7.91
CA ALA A 422 13.06 1.22 8.85
C ALA A 422 14.53 1.33 8.37
N ALA A 423 15.09 0.22 7.88
CA ALA A 423 16.41 0.24 7.25
C ALA A 423 16.47 1.09 5.96
N ARG A 424 15.45 1.02 5.09
CA ARG A 424 15.35 1.90 3.90
C ARG A 424 15.24 3.38 4.29
N ALA A 425 14.56 3.71 5.39
CA ALA A 425 14.49 5.08 5.90
C ALA A 425 15.89 5.60 6.25
N VAL A 426 16.70 4.81 6.94
CA VAL A 426 18.11 5.11 7.26
C VAL A 426 18.95 5.25 5.99
N ALA A 427 18.82 4.31 5.04
CA ALA A 427 19.57 4.33 3.79
C ALA A 427 19.22 5.52 2.87
N SER A 428 17.99 6.05 2.99
CA SER A 428 17.51 7.21 2.24
C SER A 428 17.70 8.55 2.98
N GLY A 429 18.33 8.55 4.15
CA GLY A 429 18.58 9.77 4.94
C GLY A 429 17.32 10.36 5.59
N LEU A 430 16.24 9.58 5.71
CA LEU A 430 14.96 10.04 6.24
C LEU A 430 15.06 10.49 7.71
N GLY A 431 16.06 10.02 8.46
CA GLY A 431 16.30 10.45 9.83
C GLY A 431 16.64 11.93 9.99
N SER A 432 17.04 12.60 8.90
CA SER A 432 17.31 14.05 8.88
C SER A 432 16.15 14.90 8.33
N VAL A 433 15.14 14.27 7.73
CA VAL A 433 13.97 14.97 7.20
C VAL A 433 13.08 15.39 8.37
N PRO A 434 12.54 16.63 8.39
CA PRO A 434 11.61 17.03 9.45
C PRO A 434 10.32 16.22 9.35
N ALA A 435 9.74 15.82 10.48
CA ALA A 435 8.41 15.22 10.54
C ALA A 435 7.41 16.27 11.05
N SER A 436 6.23 16.33 10.44
CA SER A 436 5.15 17.21 10.89
C SER A 436 3.81 16.49 10.80
N ARG A 437 2.99 16.59 11.85
CA ARG A 437 1.63 16.03 11.83
C ARG A 437 0.83 16.75 10.73
N PRO A 438 0.24 16.02 9.78
CA PRO A 438 -0.63 16.63 8.79
C PRO A 438 -1.87 17.24 9.46
N PRO A 439 -2.48 18.27 8.85
CA PRO A 439 -3.84 18.66 9.21
C PRO A 439 -4.83 17.55 8.82
N ALA A 440 -6.11 17.71 9.15
CA ALA A 440 -7.14 16.84 8.57
C ALA A 440 -7.07 16.85 7.04
N LEU A 441 -6.99 15.67 6.43
CA LEU A 441 -6.89 15.46 4.99
C LEU A 441 -8.10 14.70 4.46
N TYR A 442 -8.54 15.09 3.28
CA TYR A 442 -9.72 14.55 2.61
C TYR A 442 -9.37 14.22 1.17
N SER A 443 -9.94 13.14 0.64
CA SER A 443 -9.80 12.86 -0.78
C SER A 443 -11.09 12.35 -1.41
N PHE A 444 -11.45 12.98 -2.54
CA PHE A 444 -12.76 12.76 -3.17
C PHE A 444 -12.63 12.34 -4.63
N ASP A 445 -13.27 11.23 -4.96
CA ASP A 445 -13.38 10.66 -6.31
C ASP A 445 -14.82 10.80 -6.82
N PRO A 446 -15.11 11.84 -7.62
CA PRO A 446 -16.48 12.16 -8.02
C PRO A 446 -17.12 11.13 -8.94
N ASP A 447 -16.33 10.34 -9.66
CA ASP A 447 -16.80 9.32 -10.60
C ASP A 447 -17.28 8.04 -9.90
N VAL A 448 -16.77 7.74 -8.70
CA VAL A 448 -17.23 6.61 -7.88
C VAL A 448 -17.92 7.05 -6.58
N GLY A 449 -17.99 8.35 -6.32
CA GLY A 449 -18.52 8.91 -5.07
C GLY A 449 -17.76 8.38 -3.86
N ARG A 450 -16.43 8.25 -3.96
CA ARG A 450 -15.57 7.86 -2.84
C ARG A 450 -15.09 9.11 -2.11
N LEU A 451 -15.29 9.14 -0.79
CA LEU A 451 -14.71 10.14 0.10
C LEU A 451 -13.86 9.43 1.14
N ALA A 452 -12.55 9.63 1.09
CA ALA A 452 -11.62 9.24 2.15
C ALA A 452 -11.41 10.40 3.11
N VAL A 453 -11.49 10.13 4.41
CA VAL A 453 -11.28 11.11 5.47
C VAL A 453 -10.22 10.58 6.43
N THR A 454 -9.22 11.39 6.69
CA THR A 454 -8.20 11.10 7.69
C THR A 454 -7.93 12.34 8.52
N THR A 455 -8.08 12.22 9.84
CA THR A 455 -7.92 13.34 10.77
C THR A 455 -7.07 12.91 11.97
N PRO A 456 -6.58 13.87 12.75
CA PRO A 456 -5.96 13.61 14.05
C PRO A 456 -6.78 12.72 15.00
N ALA A 457 -8.11 12.78 14.93
CA ALA A 457 -9.02 12.13 15.87
C ALA A 457 -9.65 10.84 15.34
N TYR A 458 -9.92 10.77 14.04
CA TYR A 458 -10.58 9.62 13.41
C TYR A 458 -10.24 9.46 11.94
N ASN A 459 -10.51 8.27 11.42
CA ASN A 459 -10.33 7.94 10.01
C ASN A 459 -11.53 7.16 9.49
N THR A 460 -12.07 7.55 8.35
CA THR A 460 -13.25 6.92 7.74
C THR A 460 -13.25 7.05 6.22
N ALA A 461 -14.18 6.38 5.57
CA ALA A 461 -14.45 6.57 4.16
C ALA A 461 -15.91 6.29 3.82
N VAL A 462 -16.40 6.85 2.71
CA VAL A 462 -17.67 6.48 2.07
C VAL A 462 -17.35 6.03 0.64
N VAL A 463 -18.02 5.00 0.14
CA VAL A 463 -17.83 4.50 -1.23
C VAL A 463 -19.18 4.20 -1.90
N ALA A 464 -19.70 5.17 -2.66
CA ALA A 464 -21.02 5.05 -3.27
C ALA A 464 -21.11 4.01 -4.39
N VAL A 465 -20.05 3.89 -5.20
CA VAL A 465 -19.96 2.93 -6.31
C VAL A 465 -18.79 2.00 -6.04
N ASN A 466 -19.11 0.73 -5.79
CA ASN A 466 -18.11 -0.30 -5.46
C ASN A 466 -17.90 -1.32 -6.57
N GLN A 467 -18.69 -1.26 -7.64
CA GLN A 467 -18.64 -2.20 -8.77
C GLN A 467 -18.70 -3.68 -8.36
N ASP A 468 -19.41 -4.01 -7.28
CA ASP A 468 -19.42 -5.34 -6.65
C ASP A 468 -18.03 -5.89 -6.25
N ALA A 469 -17.02 -5.02 -6.07
CA ALA A 469 -15.67 -5.43 -5.70
C ALA A 469 -15.57 -5.90 -4.23
N PHE A 470 -16.50 -5.42 -3.38
CA PHE A 470 -16.59 -5.71 -1.95
C PHE A 470 -18.06 -5.61 -1.47
N PRO A 471 -18.40 -6.17 -0.29
CA PRO A 471 -19.79 -6.37 0.11
C PRO A 471 -20.48 -5.16 0.77
N TYR A 472 -19.84 -3.99 0.80
CA TYR A 472 -20.33 -2.72 1.37
C TYR A 472 -20.22 -1.57 0.35
N GLY A 473 -20.83 -0.42 0.65
CA GLY A 473 -20.75 0.79 -0.16
C GLY A 473 -21.93 1.70 0.13
N GLY A 474 -22.38 2.47 -0.87
CA GLY A 474 -23.54 3.34 -0.75
C GLY A 474 -23.20 4.64 0.00
N VAL A 475 -24.12 5.10 0.84
CA VAL A 475 -24.00 6.41 1.53
C VAL A 475 -23.45 6.31 2.95
N GLU A 476 -23.15 5.09 3.40
CA GLU A 476 -22.70 4.80 4.75
C GLU A 476 -21.18 4.77 4.85
N LEU A 477 -20.69 4.88 6.08
CA LEU A 477 -19.26 4.71 6.34
C LEU A 477 -18.82 3.28 6.00
N ALA A 478 -17.77 3.18 5.20
CA ALA A 478 -17.06 1.94 4.91
C ALA A 478 -16.32 1.41 6.15
N ARG A 479 -15.86 2.29 7.03
CA ARG A 479 -15.12 1.95 8.26
C ARG A 479 -15.04 3.15 9.19
N LEU A 480 -14.83 2.94 10.49
CA LEU A 480 -14.51 4.03 11.42
C LEU A 480 -13.42 3.58 12.38
N PHE A 481 -12.31 4.30 12.32
CA PHE A 481 -11.18 4.15 13.24
C PHE A 481 -11.00 5.41 14.06
N ASP A 482 -10.46 5.27 15.26
CA ASP A 482 -9.97 6.37 16.08
C ASP A 482 -8.57 6.87 15.60
N SER A 483 -7.93 7.70 16.42
CA SER A 483 -6.59 8.27 16.19
C SER A 483 -5.47 7.23 16.25
N ASN A 484 -5.70 6.10 16.91
CA ASN A 484 -4.74 5.02 17.14
C ASN A 484 -4.91 3.84 16.19
N GLN A 485 -5.80 3.96 15.20
CA GLN A 485 -6.18 2.89 14.27
C GLN A 485 -7.01 1.77 14.92
N GLU A 486 -7.62 2.01 16.08
CA GLU A 486 -8.56 1.08 16.69
C GLU A 486 -9.92 1.15 16.02
N VAL A 487 -10.58 0.00 15.94
CA VAL A 487 -11.91 -0.12 15.34
C VAL A 487 -12.94 0.48 16.28
N ALA A 488 -13.45 1.67 15.98
CA ALA A 488 -14.46 2.31 16.82
C ALA A 488 -15.87 1.77 16.59
N ALA A 489 -16.18 1.27 15.38
CA ALA A 489 -17.50 0.72 15.08
C ALA A 489 -17.51 -0.37 14.00
N ASN A 490 -16.80 -0.19 12.87
CA ASN A 490 -16.92 -1.09 11.71
C ASN A 490 -15.67 -1.03 10.80
N LEU A 491 -15.44 -2.11 10.04
CA LEU A 491 -14.40 -2.30 9.01
C LEU A 491 -14.94 -2.77 7.66
N GLY A 492 -16.16 -2.37 7.32
CA GLY A 492 -16.85 -2.69 6.08
C GLY A 492 -17.39 -4.11 6.12
N GLY A 493 -18.67 -4.27 5.76
CA GLY A 493 -19.31 -5.56 5.86
C GLY A 493 -20.83 -5.48 5.75
N ARG A 494 -21.45 -6.64 5.65
CA ARG A 494 -22.91 -6.79 5.78
C ARG A 494 -23.26 -6.90 7.27
N PRO A 495 -24.52 -6.64 7.66
CA PRO A 495 -25.00 -6.83 9.03
C PRO A 495 -24.51 -8.14 9.70
N PRO A 496 -24.29 -8.14 11.03
CA PRO A 496 -24.60 -7.05 11.97
C PRO A 496 -23.46 -6.04 12.16
N ALA A 497 -22.27 -6.27 11.62
CA ALA A 497 -21.11 -5.40 11.82
C ALA A 497 -21.17 -4.10 11.00
N ALA A 498 -22.34 -3.73 10.45
CA ALA A 498 -22.50 -2.66 9.46
C ALA A 498 -23.16 -1.41 10.07
N PHE A 499 -22.84 -0.21 9.58
CA PHE A 499 -23.65 1.01 9.82
C PHE A 499 -25.02 0.94 9.11
N SER A 500 -25.34 -0.17 8.45
CA SER A 500 -26.43 -0.26 7.48
C SER A 500 -27.82 -0.26 8.11
N LEU A 501 -28.73 0.47 7.48
CA LEU A 501 -30.16 0.24 7.55
C LEU A 501 -30.58 -0.73 6.44
N THR A 502 -31.30 -1.80 6.79
CA THR A 502 -31.99 -2.66 5.81
C THR A 502 -33.50 -2.59 6.06
N THR A 503 -34.26 -2.08 5.10
CA THR A 503 -35.72 -2.17 5.15
C THR A 503 -36.17 -3.44 4.44
N ARG A 504 -37.17 -4.12 5.01
CA ARG A 504 -37.77 -5.33 4.44
C ARG A 504 -39.28 -5.11 4.28
N SER A 505 -39.84 -5.73 3.26
CA SER A 505 -41.29 -5.85 3.10
C SER A 505 -41.89 -6.71 4.20
N ALA A 506 -43.22 -6.70 4.33
CA ALA A 506 -43.94 -7.58 5.25
C ALA A 506 -43.65 -9.08 5.02
N ARG A 507 -43.24 -9.47 3.81
CA ARG A 507 -42.84 -10.86 3.46
C ARG A 507 -41.35 -11.13 3.68
N GLY A 508 -40.62 -10.25 4.37
CA GLY A 508 -39.20 -10.39 4.66
C GLY A 508 -38.23 -10.07 3.50
N ARG A 509 -38.72 -9.78 2.29
CA ARG A 509 -37.90 -9.40 1.13
C ARG A 509 -37.24 -8.03 1.36
N PRO A 510 -35.93 -7.85 1.15
CA PRO A 510 -35.27 -6.55 1.26
C PRO A 510 -35.84 -5.55 0.25
N LEU A 511 -36.19 -4.35 0.71
CA LEU A 511 -36.70 -3.24 -0.10
C LEU A 511 -35.61 -2.20 -0.36
N ALA A 512 -34.86 -1.80 0.67
CA ALA A 512 -33.72 -0.90 0.55
C ALA A 512 -32.60 -1.30 1.50
N ARG A 513 -31.37 -0.96 1.13
CA ARG A 513 -30.15 -1.14 1.94
C ARG A 513 -29.29 0.09 1.79
N SER A 514 -29.00 0.79 2.87
CA SER A 514 -28.16 2.00 2.82
C SER A 514 -26.70 1.69 2.46
N GLN A 515 -26.24 0.45 2.69
CA GLN A 515 -24.90 -0.02 2.36
C GLN A 515 -24.74 -0.72 0.99
N SER A 516 -25.77 -0.71 0.14
CA SER A 516 -25.64 -1.30 -1.20
C SER A 516 -25.04 -0.28 -2.16
N GLY A 517 -23.73 -0.35 -2.35
CA GLY A 517 -23.04 0.40 -3.39
C GLY A 517 -23.57 0.06 -4.78
N ARG A 518 -23.49 1.01 -5.70
CA ARG A 518 -23.85 0.77 -7.11
C ARG A 518 -22.83 -0.17 -7.74
N SER A 519 -23.32 -1.11 -8.53
CA SER A 519 -22.51 -2.12 -9.23
C SER A 519 -21.82 -1.59 -10.49
N ARG A 520 -22.13 -0.36 -10.92
CA ARG A 520 -21.55 0.27 -12.12
C ARG A 520 -21.39 1.77 -11.91
N VAL A 521 -20.37 2.32 -12.57
CA VAL A 521 -20.20 3.77 -12.74
C VAL A 521 -21.20 4.22 -13.83
N ASP A 522 -21.94 5.27 -13.54
CA ASP A 522 -22.78 5.95 -14.53
C ASP A 522 -22.12 7.29 -14.86
N PRO A 523 -21.59 7.48 -16.09
CA PRO A 523 -20.91 8.72 -16.44
C PRO A 523 -21.84 9.94 -16.42
N ALA A 524 -23.16 9.75 -16.44
CA ALA A 524 -24.13 10.84 -16.39
C ALA A 524 -24.51 11.25 -14.95
N VAL A 525 -24.09 10.50 -13.93
CA VAL A 525 -24.51 10.73 -12.54
C VAL A 525 -23.29 10.84 -11.63
N THR A 526 -23.20 11.92 -10.85
CA THR A 526 -22.31 11.96 -9.68
C THR A 526 -23.03 11.29 -8.50
N PRO A 527 -22.53 10.15 -8.00
CA PRO A 527 -23.25 9.36 -7.00
C PRO A 527 -23.44 10.07 -5.66
N VAL A 528 -22.51 10.96 -5.30
CA VAL A 528 -22.49 11.76 -4.07
C VAL A 528 -21.87 13.11 -4.40
N GLU A 529 -22.44 14.19 -3.90
CA GLU A 529 -21.88 15.54 -4.01
C GLU A 529 -21.08 15.89 -2.75
N LEU A 530 -19.88 16.43 -2.94
CA LEU A 530 -19.08 16.96 -1.84
C LEU A 530 -19.48 18.43 -1.62
N LEU A 531 -20.08 18.79 -0.48
CA LEU A 531 -20.48 20.18 -0.23
C LEU A 531 -19.32 21.08 0.24
N ARG A 532 -18.44 20.54 1.10
CA ARG A 532 -17.27 21.25 1.65
C ARG A 532 -16.18 20.23 2.03
N ALA A 533 -14.93 20.59 1.78
CA ALA A 533 -13.76 19.88 2.31
C ALA A 533 -12.71 20.89 2.81
N PRO A 534 -12.10 20.68 3.99
CA PRO A 534 -11.05 21.55 4.52
C PRO A 534 -9.79 21.60 3.64
N ARG A 535 -9.06 20.49 3.52
CA ARG A 535 -7.79 20.36 2.77
C ARG A 535 -7.60 18.92 2.24
N GLY A 536 -6.94 18.76 1.10
CA GLY A 536 -6.58 17.46 0.52
C GLY A 536 -6.69 17.41 -1.00
N ALA A 537 -6.57 16.22 -1.61
CA ALA A 537 -6.61 16.07 -3.06
C ALA A 537 -7.96 15.60 -3.58
N GLY A 538 -8.40 16.17 -4.69
CA GLY A 538 -9.62 15.77 -5.38
C GLY A 538 -10.26 16.96 -6.06
N ARG A 539 -11.42 16.73 -6.68
CA ARG A 539 -12.25 17.81 -7.19
C ARG A 539 -12.89 18.54 -6.00
N THR A 540 -12.77 19.87 -5.99
CA THR A 540 -13.50 20.71 -5.04
C THR A 540 -15.00 20.48 -5.21
N ALA A 541 -15.78 20.79 -4.16
CA ALA A 541 -17.24 20.75 -4.15
C ALA A 541 -17.94 21.25 -5.43
N ARG A 542 -17.32 22.21 -6.14
CA ARG A 542 -17.86 22.89 -7.31
C ARG A 542 -17.54 22.26 -8.67
N ALA A 543 -16.83 21.13 -8.72
CA ALA A 543 -16.43 20.56 -10.02
C ALA A 543 -17.56 19.74 -10.64
N PRO A 544 -17.87 19.90 -11.94
CA PRO A 544 -18.99 19.21 -12.57
C PRO A 544 -18.80 17.68 -12.57
N ALA A 545 -19.92 16.97 -12.48
CA ALA A 545 -19.99 15.53 -12.68
C ALA A 545 -19.42 15.13 -14.06
N GLY A 546 -18.59 14.08 -14.10
CA GLY A 546 -18.32 13.36 -15.36
C GLY A 546 -17.48 14.05 -16.45
N LYS A 547 -16.72 15.11 -16.17
CA LYS A 547 -15.80 15.74 -17.15
C LYS A 547 -14.34 15.77 -16.73
#